data_AF-A0A661BM95-F1
#
_entry.id   AF-A0A661BM95-F1
#
_cell.length_a   1.000
_cell.length_b   1.000
_cell.length_c   1.000
_cell.angle_alpha   90.00
_cell.angle_beta   90.00
_cell.angle_gamma   90.00
#
_symmetry.space_group_name_H-M   'P 1'
#
loop_
_entity.id
_entity.type
_entity.pdbx_description
1 polymer ?
#
loop_
_entity_poly.entity_id
_entity_poly.type
_entity_poly.pdbx_seq_one_letter_code
_entity_poly.pdbx_strand_id
1 'polypeptide(L)'
;GGTLAGIHAALGVLLALWQRDRSPEQTGQVVDVAIYEAIFNMLEGVVPEFDGAGVVREPSGSTVTGIVPTNTYRCRDDKYVVIGGNADTIFKRLMTAAGRPDLADDPRLADNTGRVRHEAEIDAAISAWTATLDSATVLDRLETAAVPVGPIYSVREMMTDPHYQARGMFEKIDVNGESLRLPAMVPKLSATPGETRWAGPDVGSHNQEIYGELLGLSEAELSQLAEDGVI
;
A
#
# COMPACT_ATOMS: atom_id res chain seq x y z
N GLY A 1 -4.69 -8.05 -4.78
CA GLY A 1 -5.82 -8.95 -5.03
C GLY A 1 -6.66 -9.15 -3.79
N GLY A 2 -6.41 -10.23 -3.03
CA GLY A 2 -7.22 -10.60 -1.86
C GLY A 2 -7.44 -9.49 -0.85
N THR A 3 -6.38 -8.77 -0.42
CA THR A 3 -6.52 -7.65 0.53
C THR A 3 -7.39 -6.52 -0.01
N LEU A 4 -7.24 -6.15 -1.29
CA LEU A 4 -8.06 -5.09 -1.91
C LEU A 4 -9.53 -5.50 -1.97
N ALA A 5 -9.82 -6.74 -2.37
CA ALA A 5 -11.18 -7.28 -2.40
C ALA A 5 -11.79 -7.30 -0.99
N GLY A 6 -11.02 -7.72 0.02
CA GLY A 6 -11.47 -7.69 1.42
C GLY A 6 -11.81 -6.28 1.91
N ILE A 7 -11.00 -5.27 1.55
CA ILE A 7 -11.28 -3.86 1.88
C ILE A 7 -12.55 -3.36 1.17
N HIS A 8 -12.73 -3.68 -0.12
CA HIS A 8 -13.95 -3.33 -0.86
C HIS A 8 -15.19 -3.99 -0.27
N ALA A 9 -15.10 -5.27 0.12
CA ALA A 9 -16.19 -6.00 0.78
C ALA A 9 -16.53 -5.39 2.13
N ALA A 10 -15.52 -5.06 2.96
CA ALA A 10 -15.72 -4.40 4.24
C ALA A 10 -16.41 -3.03 4.06
N LEU A 11 -15.97 -2.22 3.09
CA LEU A 11 -16.61 -0.95 2.76
C LEU A 11 -18.07 -1.16 2.32
N GLY A 12 -18.34 -2.12 1.44
CA GLY A 12 -19.69 -2.45 0.99
C GLY A 12 -20.61 -2.89 2.13
N VAL A 13 -20.10 -3.70 3.08
CA VAL A 13 -20.84 -4.10 4.30
C VAL A 13 -21.15 -2.88 5.17
N LEU A 14 -20.19 -1.98 5.38
CA LEU A 14 -20.41 -0.76 6.16
C LEU A 14 -21.48 0.14 5.52
N LEU A 15 -21.46 0.29 4.19
CA LEU A 15 -22.47 1.05 3.45
C LEU A 15 -23.85 0.39 3.55
N ALA A 16 -23.93 -0.94 3.43
CA ALA A 16 -25.17 -1.70 3.57
C ALA A 16 -25.78 -1.56 4.98
N LEU A 17 -24.96 -1.69 6.02
CA LEU A 17 -25.38 -1.50 7.41
C LEU A 17 -25.87 -0.07 7.65
N TRP A 18 -25.13 0.93 7.16
CA TRP A 18 -25.50 2.34 7.28
C TRP A 18 -26.84 2.65 6.61
N GLN A 19 -27.11 2.07 5.45
CA GLN A 19 -28.39 2.23 4.75
C GLN A 19 -29.54 1.53 5.50
N ARG A 20 -29.32 0.30 5.97
CA ARG A 20 -30.29 -0.46 6.77
C ARG A 20 -30.70 0.31 8.03
N ASP A 21 -29.72 0.87 8.75
CA ASP A 21 -29.98 1.57 10.01
C ASP A 21 -30.73 2.90 9.82
N ARG A 22 -30.74 3.44 8.58
CA ARG A 22 -31.41 4.70 8.23
C ARG A 22 -32.76 4.54 7.57
N SER A 23 -33.09 3.35 7.09
CA SER A 23 -34.32 3.10 6.35
C SER A 23 -35.06 1.93 6.98
N PRO A 24 -36.23 2.15 7.60
CA PRO A 24 -37.04 1.08 8.19
C PRO A 24 -37.49 0.02 7.19
N GLU A 25 -37.49 0.33 5.89
CA GLU A 25 -37.92 -0.57 4.81
C GLU A 25 -36.79 -1.48 4.31
N GLN A 26 -35.53 -1.19 4.68
CA GLN A 26 -34.36 -1.93 4.21
C GLN A 26 -34.02 -3.06 5.19
N THR A 27 -33.91 -4.28 4.67
CA THR A 27 -33.63 -5.50 5.47
C THR A 27 -32.19 -6.01 5.31
N GLY A 28 -31.44 -5.46 4.36
CA GLY A 28 -30.07 -5.85 4.01
C GLY A 28 -29.89 -5.91 2.49
N GLN A 29 -28.68 -6.21 2.02
CA GLN A 29 -28.39 -6.41 0.60
C GLN A 29 -27.18 -7.32 0.41
N VAL A 30 -27.06 -7.90 -0.79
CA VAL A 30 -25.86 -8.64 -1.20
C VAL A 30 -24.76 -7.66 -1.54
N VAL A 31 -23.57 -7.89 -1.00
CA VAL A 31 -22.34 -7.18 -1.35
C VAL A 31 -21.50 -8.11 -2.22
N ASP A 32 -21.57 -7.92 -3.54
CA ASP A 32 -20.81 -8.71 -4.51
C ASP A 32 -19.49 -7.99 -4.83
N VAL A 33 -18.37 -8.72 -4.72
CA VAL A 33 -17.02 -8.19 -4.94
C VAL A 33 -16.16 -9.23 -5.61
N ALA A 34 -15.69 -8.94 -6.82
CA ALA A 34 -14.70 -9.77 -7.48
C ALA A 34 -13.27 -9.26 -7.25
N ILE A 35 -12.32 -10.20 -7.06
CA ILE A 35 -10.91 -9.86 -6.84
C ILE A 35 -10.32 -9.05 -8.00
N TYR A 36 -10.71 -9.39 -9.23
CA TYR A 36 -10.20 -8.71 -10.41
C TYR A 36 -10.76 -7.28 -10.54
N GLU A 37 -12.02 -7.05 -10.16
CA GLU A 37 -12.65 -5.72 -10.14
C GLU A 37 -12.00 -4.81 -9.11
N ALA A 38 -11.67 -5.33 -7.94
CA ALA A 38 -10.96 -4.57 -6.91
C ALA A 38 -9.54 -4.15 -7.35
N ILE A 39 -8.86 -4.96 -8.16
CA ILE A 39 -7.59 -4.58 -8.78
C ILE A 39 -7.83 -3.58 -9.91
N PHE A 40 -8.80 -3.85 -10.78
CA PHE A 40 -9.16 -3.00 -11.91
C PHE A 40 -9.49 -1.57 -11.47
N ASN A 41 -10.19 -1.42 -10.34
CA ASN A 41 -10.52 -0.11 -9.77
C ASN A 41 -9.26 0.71 -9.40
N MET A 42 -8.16 0.05 -9.03
CA MET A 42 -6.88 0.72 -8.72
C MET A 42 -6.06 1.08 -9.98
N LEU A 43 -6.51 0.69 -11.18
CA LEU A 43 -5.86 1.04 -12.45
C LEU A 43 -6.32 2.41 -12.98
N GLU A 44 -6.45 3.39 -12.08
CA GLU A 44 -7.10 4.69 -12.31
C GLU A 44 -6.62 5.40 -13.59
N GLY A 45 -5.33 5.35 -13.90
CA GLY A 45 -4.75 5.97 -15.09
C GLY A 45 -4.83 5.12 -16.37
N VAL A 46 -4.89 3.79 -16.27
CA VAL A 46 -4.75 2.90 -17.43
C VAL A 46 -5.96 3.00 -18.36
N VAL A 47 -7.16 3.02 -17.77
CA VAL A 47 -8.41 3.03 -18.54
C VAL A 47 -8.59 4.35 -19.31
N PRO A 48 -8.44 5.54 -18.69
CA PRO A 48 -8.56 6.80 -19.42
C PRO A 48 -7.45 7.03 -20.44
N GLU A 49 -6.24 6.52 -20.24
CA GLU A 49 -5.15 6.60 -21.24
C GLU A 49 -5.52 5.89 -22.53
N PHE A 50 -6.09 4.68 -22.43
CA PHE A 50 -6.51 3.94 -23.61
C PHE A 50 -7.78 4.53 -24.22
N ASP A 51 -8.82 4.80 -23.43
CA ASP A 51 -10.10 5.31 -23.93
C ASP A 51 -9.97 6.73 -24.51
N GLY A 52 -9.21 7.60 -23.83
CA GLY A 52 -9.05 9.00 -24.22
C GLY A 52 -7.94 9.27 -25.23
N ALA A 53 -6.87 8.45 -25.27
CA ALA A 53 -5.70 8.71 -26.12
C ALA A 53 -5.28 7.51 -27.00
N GLY A 54 -5.94 6.35 -26.89
CA GLY A 54 -5.59 5.15 -27.66
C GLY A 54 -4.24 4.54 -27.27
N VAL A 55 -3.69 4.92 -26.13
CA VAL A 55 -2.36 4.49 -25.69
C VAL A 55 -2.47 3.16 -24.95
N VAL A 56 -1.72 2.16 -25.40
CA VAL A 56 -1.57 0.89 -24.69
C VAL A 56 -0.39 1.00 -23.73
N ARG A 57 -0.65 0.88 -22.43
CA ARG A 57 0.38 0.91 -21.38
C ARG A 57 1.20 -0.38 -21.44
N GLU A 58 2.51 -0.22 -21.61
CA GLU A 58 3.48 -1.32 -21.56
C GLU A 58 4.19 -1.40 -20.19
N PRO A 59 4.83 -2.53 -19.84
CA PRO A 59 5.67 -2.63 -18.66
C PRO A 59 6.77 -1.56 -18.62
N SER A 60 6.85 -0.77 -17.53
CA SER A 60 7.78 0.37 -17.39
C SER A 60 8.88 0.17 -16.35
N GLY A 61 8.96 -1.00 -15.69
CA GLY A 61 9.89 -1.22 -14.59
C GLY A 61 9.52 -0.40 -13.36
N SER A 62 10.47 0.36 -12.80
CA SER A 62 10.28 1.18 -11.59
C SER A 62 9.80 2.61 -11.87
N THR A 63 9.67 3.00 -13.14
CA THR A 63 9.16 4.31 -13.55
C THR A 63 7.64 4.36 -13.43
N VAL A 64 7.13 5.50 -13.01
CA VAL A 64 5.71 5.86 -13.19
C VAL A 64 5.54 6.46 -14.59
N THR A 65 4.95 5.68 -15.50
CA THR A 65 4.81 6.03 -16.92
C THR A 65 4.18 7.42 -17.10
N GLY A 66 4.84 8.28 -17.88
CA GLY A 66 4.35 9.62 -18.20
C GLY A 66 4.56 10.68 -17.11
N ILE A 67 5.20 10.34 -15.99
CA ILE A 67 5.40 11.25 -14.84
C ILE A 67 6.91 11.37 -14.55
N VAL A 68 7.62 12.27 -15.25
CA VAL A 68 9.09 12.25 -15.31
C VAL A 68 9.75 13.46 -14.64
N PRO A 69 10.78 13.25 -13.78
CA PRO A 69 11.25 11.96 -13.26
C PRO A 69 10.41 11.49 -12.07
N THR A 70 9.97 10.23 -12.10
CA THR A 70 9.44 9.52 -10.92
C THR A 70 9.93 8.08 -10.99
N ASN A 71 11.03 7.79 -10.31
CA ASN A 71 11.71 6.51 -10.44
C ASN A 71 12.49 6.14 -9.17
N THR A 72 12.99 4.90 -9.14
CA THR A 72 13.84 4.33 -8.11
C THR A 72 15.30 4.35 -8.55
N TYR A 73 16.19 4.87 -7.70
CA TYR A 73 17.62 5.02 -8.01
C TYR A 73 18.48 4.35 -6.95
N ARG A 74 19.53 3.66 -7.39
CA ARG A 74 20.51 3.00 -6.53
C ARG A 74 21.56 3.99 -6.03
N CYS A 75 21.86 3.95 -4.74
CA CYS A 75 22.88 4.73 -4.09
C CYS A 75 24.19 3.94 -3.93
N ARG A 76 25.26 4.62 -3.53
CA ARG A 76 26.60 4.04 -3.33
C ARG A 76 26.64 2.90 -2.31
N ASP A 77 25.79 2.98 -1.29
CA ASP A 77 25.68 2.02 -0.18
C ASP A 77 24.76 0.83 -0.49
N ASP A 78 24.50 0.57 -1.79
CA ASP A 78 23.62 -0.50 -2.29
C ASP A 78 22.17 -0.42 -1.85
N LYS A 79 21.75 0.72 -1.30
CA LYS A 79 20.35 1.05 -1.01
C LYS A 79 19.71 1.78 -2.18
N TYR A 80 18.40 1.93 -2.11
CA TYR A 80 17.61 2.63 -3.11
C TYR A 80 16.82 3.78 -2.49
N VAL A 81 16.64 4.83 -3.28
CA VAL A 81 15.72 5.93 -3.00
C VAL A 81 14.69 6.04 -4.11
N VAL A 82 13.46 6.39 -3.74
CA VAL A 82 12.41 6.76 -4.70
C VAL A 82 12.37 8.28 -4.76
N ILE A 83 12.50 8.86 -5.95
CA ILE A 83 12.48 10.30 -6.16
C ILE A 83 11.28 10.66 -7.02
N GLY A 84 10.45 11.59 -6.55
CA GLY A 84 9.35 12.19 -7.31
C GLY A 84 9.68 13.63 -7.66
N GLY A 85 10.01 13.89 -8.93
CA GLY A 85 10.55 15.16 -9.42
C GLY A 85 9.77 15.78 -10.58
N ASN A 86 8.55 15.31 -10.86
CA ASN A 86 7.86 15.56 -12.12
C ASN A 86 7.23 16.95 -12.29
N ALA A 87 6.99 17.70 -11.22
CA ALA A 87 6.50 19.08 -11.33
C ALA A 87 7.64 20.03 -11.73
N ASP A 88 7.37 21.02 -12.58
CA ASP A 88 8.42 21.85 -13.22
C ASP A 88 9.39 22.49 -12.21
N THR A 89 8.86 23.05 -11.12
CA THR A 89 9.68 23.67 -10.07
C THR A 89 10.44 22.65 -9.21
N ILE A 90 9.92 21.42 -9.08
CA ILE A 90 10.60 20.32 -8.39
C ILE A 90 11.72 19.80 -9.27
N PHE A 91 11.49 19.61 -10.57
CA PHE A 91 12.49 19.16 -11.54
C PHE A 91 13.72 20.06 -11.53
N LYS A 92 13.53 21.38 -11.60
CA LYS A 92 14.65 22.34 -11.55
C LYS A 92 15.49 22.19 -10.29
N ARG A 93 14.84 22.07 -9.13
CA ARG A 93 15.52 21.90 -7.84
C ARG A 93 16.25 20.56 -7.76
N LEU A 94 15.64 19.49 -8.24
CA LEU A 94 16.26 18.16 -8.34
C LEU A 94 17.53 18.19 -9.19
N MET A 95 17.43 18.70 -10.43
CA MET A 95 18.59 18.74 -11.33
C MET A 95 19.69 19.67 -10.81
N THR A 96 19.32 20.78 -10.16
CA THR A 96 20.29 21.67 -9.49
C THR A 96 20.99 20.94 -8.33
N ALA A 97 20.25 20.24 -7.48
CA ALA A 97 20.80 19.46 -6.36
C ALA A 97 21.69 18.30 -6.84
N ALA A 98 21.38 17.74 -8.01
CA ALA A 98 22.19 16.73 -8.69
C ALA A 98 23.42 17.30 -9.43
N GLY A 99 23.65 18.62 -9.36
CA GLY A 99 24.79 19.26 -10.01
C GLY A 99 24.65 19.40 -11.53
N ARG A 100 23.42 19.37 -12.04
CA ARG A 100 23.06 19.50 -13.46
C ARG A 100 22.16 20.69 -13.74
N PRO A 101 22.61 21.94 -13.45
CA PRO A 101 21.84 23.14 -13.79
C PRO A 101 21.62 23.27 -15.31
N ASP A 102 22.49 22.67 -16.12
CA ASP A 102 22.35 22.57 -17.57
C ASP A 102 21.06 21.84 -17.98
N LEU A 103 20.68 20.77 -17.26
CA LEU A 103 19.39 20.09 -17.48
C LEU A 103 18.23 20.81 -16.81
N ALA A 104 18.46 21.47 -15.66
CA ALA A 104 17.44 22.25 -14.97
C ALA A 104 16.89 23.40 -15.84
N ASP A 105 17.75 24.05 -16.62
CA ASP A 105 17.41 25.20 -17.44
C ASP A 105 17.31 24.90 -18.94
N ASP A 106 17.41 23.62 -19.35
CA ASP A 106 17.19 23.21 -20.73
C ASP A 106 15.73 23.49 -21.16
N PRO A 107 15.49 24.33 -22.18
CA PRO A 107 14.14 24.62 -22.67
C PRO A 107 13.36 23.38 -23.12
N ARG A 108 14.05 22.31 -23.55
CA ARG A 108 13.42 21.03 -23.91
C ARG A 108 12.83 20.30 -22.71
N LEU A 109 13.29 20.60 -21.49
CA LEU A 109 12.91 19.91 -20.25
C LEU A 109 12.04 20.78 -19.34
N ALA A 110 11.59 21.94 -19.85
CA ALA A 110 10.82 22.92 -19.11
C ALA A 110 9.47 22.38 -18.59
N ASP A 111 8.84 21.47 -19.33
CA ASP A 111 7.58 20.82 -18.98
C ASP A 111 7.68 19.28 -19.00
N ASN A 112 6.67 18.62 -18.46
CA ASN A 112 6.65 17.16 -18.35
C ASN A 112 6.64 16.47 -19.73
N THR A 113 6.00 17.08 -20.74
CA THR A 113 5.94 16.50 -22.09
C THR A 113 7.33 16.40 -22.70
N GLY A 114 8.14 17.45 -22.55
CA GLY A 114 9.54 17.47 -22.94
C GLY A 114 10.36 16.44 -22.15
N ARG A 115 10.18 16.40 -20.83
CA ARG A 115 10.88 15.43 -19.96
C ARG A 115 10.56 13.98 -20.31
N VAL A 116 9.33 13.64 -20.63
CA VAL A 116 8.93 12.28 -21.07
C VAL A 116 9.70 11.86 -22.33
N ARG A 117 9.92 12.76 -23.29
CA ARG A 117 10.72 12.46 -24.50
C ARG A 117 12.21 12.25 -24.21
N HIS A 118 12.69 12.77 -23.09
CA HIS A 118 14.09 12.77 -22.67
C HIS A 118 14.31 11.99 -21.37
N GLU A 119 13.39 11.10 -21.00
CA GLU A 119 13.39 10.38 -19.72
C GLU A 119 14.71 9.64 -19.49
N ALA A 120 15.20 8.90 -20.50
CA ALA A 120 16.45 8.16 -20.39
C ALA A 120 17.67 9.05 -20.10
N GLU A 121 17.69 10.29 -20.62
CA GLU A 121 18.77 11.27 -20.36
C GLU A 121 18.71 11.77 -18.91
N ILE A 122 17.51 12.09 -18.43
CA ILE A 122 17.25 12.56 -17.07
C ILE A 122 17.59 11.46 -16.05
N ASP A 123 17.08 10.26 -16.26
CA ASP A 123 17.28 9.12 -15.37
C ASP A 123 18.75 8.71 -15.32
N ALA A 124 19.46 8.75 -16.45
CA ALA A 124 20.91 8.51 -16.47
C ALA A 124 21.68 9.54 -15.63
N ALA A 125 21.29 10.81 -15.70
CA ALA A 125 21.92 11.87 -14.91
C ALA A 125 21.66 11.70 -13.40
N ILE A 126 20.41 11.40 -13.01
CA ILE A 126 20.05 11.18 -11.60
C ILE A 126 20.69 9.89 -11.06
N SER A 127 20.71 8.82 -11.85
CA SER A 127 21.34 7.55 -11.51
C SER A 127 22.85 7.72 -11.31
N ALA A 128 23.53 8.42 -12.23
CA ALA A 128 24.96 8.70 -12.10
C ALA A 128 25.27 9.53 -10.85
N TRP A 129 24.43 10.50 -10.51
CA TRP A 129 24.59 11.31 -9.31
C TRP A 129 24.36 10.48 -8.03
N THR A 130 23.22 9.80 -7.92
CA THR A 130 22.85 9.01 -6.73
C THR A 130 23.84 7.87 -6.45
N ALA A 131 24.41 7.24 -7.48
CA ALA A 131 25.42 6.18 -7.33
C ALA A 131 26.73 6.65 -6.66
N THR A 132 26.98 7.97 -6.56
CA THR A 132 28.19 8.52 -5.91
C THR A 132 28.02 8.79 -4.41
N LEU A 133 26.79 8.74 -3.90
CA LEU A 133 26.42 9.15 -2.54
C LEU A 133 25.73 8.01 -1.80
N ASP A 134 25.90 7.94 -0.48
CA ASP A 134 25.09 7.03 0.35
C ASP A 134 23.64 7.53 0.38
N SER A 135 22.68 6.62 0.54
CA SER A 135 21.25 6.97 0.47
C SER A 135 20.84 8.06 1.47
N ALA A 136 21.41 8.05 2.67
CA ALA A 136 21.18 9.08 3.68
C ALA A 136 21.61 10.48 3.22
N THR A 137 22.71 10.58 2.46
CA THR A 137 23.17 11.87 1.91
C THR A 137 22.26 12.33 0.77
N VAL A 138 21.76 11.40 -0.05
CA VAL A 138 20.79 11.74 -1.11
C VAL A 138 19.49 12.25 -0.50
N LEU A 139 18.97 11.57 0.53
CA LEU A 139 17.78 11.97 1.27
C LEU A 139 17.93 13.39 1.83
N ASP A 140 18.97 13.64 2.62
CA ASP A 140 19.22 14.95 3.24
C ASP A 140 19.33 16.09 2.21
N ARG A 141 20.04 15.86 1.10
CA ARG A 141 20.19 16.86 0.02
C ARG A 141 18.85 17.19 -0.65
N LEU A 142 18.04 16.18 -0.95
CA LEU A 142 16.76 16.37 -1.61
C LEU A 142 15.70 16.93 -0.67
N GLU A 143 15.68 16.52 0.60
CA GLU A 143 14.84 17.13 1.63
C GLU A 143 15.18 18.62 1.81
N THR A 144 16.46 18.96 1.87
CA THR A 144 16.92 20.37 1.94
C THR A 144 16.50 21.17 0.69
N ALA A 145 16.52 20.54 -0.48
CA ALA A 145 16.03 21.13 -1.72
C ALA A 145 14.49 21.13 -1.84
N ALA A 146 13.78 20.56 -0.86
CA ALA A 146 12.35 20.32 -0.86
C ALA A 146 11.86 19.57 -2.11
N VAL A 147 12.62 18.53 -2.50
CA VAL A 147 12.30 17.55 -3.53
C VAL A 147 11.77 16.28 -2.84
N PRO A 148 10.58 15.78 -3.22
CA PRO A 148 10.05 14.52 -2.70
C PRO A 148 11.01 13.35 -2.93
N VAL A 149 11.46 12.75 -1.84
CA VAL A 149 12.31 11.57 -1.83
C VAL A 149 11.91 10.67 -0.66
N GLY A 150 12.04 9.36 -0.82
CA GLY A 150 11.86 8.40 0.26
C GLY A 150 12.83 7.23 0.16
N PRO A 151 13.23 6.63 1.30
CA PRO A 151 14.02 5.40 1.30
C PRO A 151 13.18 4.20 0.88
N ILE A 152 13.81 3.18 0.30
CA ILE A 152 13.22 1.84 0.21
C ILE A 152 13.67 1.05 1.44
N TYR A 153 12.77 0.88 2.41
CA TYR A 153 13.06 0.15 3.63
C TYR A 153 12.97 -1.37 3.47
N SER A 154 13.94 -2.06 4.07
CA SER A 154 13.80 -3.45 4.48
C SER A 154 12.90 -3.59 5.71
N VAL A 155 12.36 -4.79 5.95
CA VAL A 155 11.58 -5.07 7.18
C VAL A 155 12.40 -4.79 8.44
N ARG A 156 13.72 -5.05 8.42
CA ARG A 156 14.62 -4.74 9.54
C ARG A 156 14.62 -3.25 9.85
N GLU A 157 14.73 -2.40 8.82
CA GLU A 157 14.72 -0.95 8.98
C GLU A 157 13.35 -0.46 9.48
N MET A 158 12.24 -0.96 8.90
CA MET A 158 10.89 -0.65 9.39
C MET A 158 10.71 -0.98 10.88
N MET A 159 11.24 -2.13 11.34
CA MET A 159 11.14 -2.56 12.74
C MET A 159 11.94 -1.70 13.71
N THR A 160 12.89 -0.89 13.23
CA THR A 160 13.70 0.02 14.04
C THR A 160 13.39 1.50 13.78
N ASP A 161 12.58 1.80 12.76
CA ASP A 161 12.27 3.16 12.35
C ASP A 161 11.41 3.90 13.41
N PRO A 162 11.83 5.10 13.85
CA PRO A 162 11.12 5.85 14.89
C PRO A 162 9.66 6.17 14.55
N HIS A 163 9.34 6.40 13.26
CA HIS A 163 7.97 6.71 12.84
C HIS A 163 7.07 5.47 12.90
N TYR A 164 7.55 4.31 12.43
CA TYR A 164 6.81 3.05 12.58
C TYR A 164 6.56 2.71 14.06
N GLN A 165 7.55 2.93 14.94
CA GLN A 165 7.37 2.74 16.39
C GLN A 165 6.36 3.73 16.96
N ALA A 166 6.48 5.03 16.64
CA ALA A 166 5.58 6.07 17.12
C ALA A 166 4.13 5.85 16.66
N ARG A 167 3.94 5.28 15.46
CA ARG A 167 2.62 4.94 14.91
C ARG A 167 2.06 3.61 15.41
N GLY A 168 2.83 2.85 16.21
CA GLY A 168 2.42 1.56 16.75
C GLY A 168 2.11 0.55 15.65
N MET A 169 2.95 0.49 14.60
CA MET A 169 2.69 -0.28 13.39
C MET A 169 3.00 -1.78 13.50
N PHE A 170 3.41 -2.25 14.68
CA PHE A 170 3.69 -3.65 14.96
C PHE A 170 2.89 -4.09 16.20
N GLU A 171 1.91 -4.96 16.00
CA GLU A 171 1.14 -5.60 17.06
C GLU A 171 1.83 -6.92 17.46
N LYS A 172 1.86 -7.23 18.75
CA LYS A 172 2.40 -8.51 19.26
C LYS A 172 1.26 -9.51 19.42
N ILE A 173 1.49 -10.74 18.98
CA ILE A 173 0.56 -11.85 19.15
C ILE A 173 1.32 -13.12 19.49
N ASP A 174 0.72 -13.99 20.30
CA ASP A 174 1.29 -15.30 20.59
C ASP A 174 0.73 -16.35 19.61
N VAL A 175 1.64 -17.08 18.96
CA VAL A 175 1.35 -18.14 17.99
C VAL A 175 2.08 -19.39 18.44
N ASN A 176 1.36 -20.47 18.79
CA ASN A 176 1.96 -21.73 19.23
C ASN A 176 2.98 -21.59 20.37
N GLY A 177 2.76 -20.65 21.28
CA GLY A 177 3.66 -20.35 22.40
C GLY A 177 4.83 -19.43 22.07
N GLU A 178 4.95 -18.95 20.83
CA GLU A 178 5.94 -17.97 20.41
C GLU A 178 5.34 -16.59 20.20
N SER A 179 5.99 -15.56 20.75
CA SER A 179 5.54 -14.17 20.57
C SER A 179 6.07 -13.61 19.26
N LEU A 180 5.16 -13.31 18.33
CA LEU A 180 5.44 -12.75 17.00
C LEU A 180 4.92 -11.33 16.88
N ARG A 181 5.45 -10.59 15.89
CA ARG A 181 4.95 -9.26 15.53
C ARG A 181 4.26 -9.31 14.18
N LEU A 182 3.06 -8.76 14.10
CA LEU A 182 2.28 -8.60 12.88
C LEU A 182 2.14 -7.11 12.55
N PRO A 183 1.89 -6.75 11.27
CA PRO A 183 1.46 -5.40 10.93
C PRO A 183 0.23 -5.02 11.74
N ALA A 184 0.27 -3.86 12.38
CA ALA A 184 -0.84 -3.37 13.17
C ALA A 184 -2.05 -2.99 12.29
N MET A 185 -3.25 -3.06 12.86
CA MET A 185 -4.46 -2.70 12.11
C MET A 185 -4.52 -1.20 11.79
N VAL A 186 -5.06 -0.90 10.60
CA VAL A 186 -5.31 0.45 10.10
C VAL A 186 -6.72 0.55 9.50
N PRO A 187 -7.38 1.73 9.60
CA PRO A 187 -6.91 2.97 10.22
C PRO A 187 -6.88 2.90 11.75
N LYS A 188 -6.08 3.77 12.38
CA LYS A 188 -6.10 3.97 13.84
C LYS A 188 -7.22 4.95 14.19
N LEU A 189 -8.23 4.49 14.92
CA LEU A 189 -9.38 5.29 15.35
C LEU A 189 -9.17 5.73 16.80
N SER A 190 -9.44 7.00 17.10
CA SER A 190 -9.18 7.59 18.42
C SER A 190 -10.14 7.11 19.51
N ALA A 191 -11.40 6.82 19.17
CA ALA A 191 -12.43 6.41 20.13
C ALA A 191 -12.71 4.90 20.12
N THR A 192 -12.51 4.24 18.98
CA THR A 192 -12.79 2.81 18.78
C THR A 192 -11.62 2.13 18.06
N PRO A 193 -10.40 2.15 18.64
CA PRO A 193 -9.23 1.57 17.99
C PRO A 193 -9.44 0.06 17.76
N GLY A 194 -9.07 -0.40 16.57
CA GLY A 194 -8.99 -1.83 16.32
C GLY A 194 -7.72 -2.43 16.93
N GLU A 195 -7.78 -3.71 17.32
CA GLU A 195 -6.66 -4.52 17.81
C GLU A 195 -6.72 -5.97 17.27
N THR A 196 -5.56 -6.58 17.02
CA THR A 196 -5.47 -8.04 16.79
C THR A 196 -5.55 -8.75 18.14
N ARG A 197 -6.60 -9.56 18.34
CA ARG A 197 -6.85 -10.23 19.64
C ARG A 197 -6.17 -11.59 19.78
N TRP A 198 -6.09 -12.36 18.70
CA TRP A 198 -5.51 -13.70 18.69
C TRP A 198 -5.01 -14.07 17.29
N ALA A 199 -4.18 -15.12 17.19
CA ALA A 199 -3.58 -15.58 15.95
C ALA A 199 -4.47 -16.52 15.12
N GLY A 200 -5.38 -17.22 15.80
CA GLY A 200 -6.28 -18.20 15.24
C GLY A 200 -6.67 -19.17 16.36
N PRO A 201 -7.95 -19.51 16.57
CA PRO A 201 -8.27 -20.74 17.29
C PRO A 201 -7.85 -21.95 16.46
N ASP A 202 -7.77 -23.11 17.10
CA ASP A 202 -7.74 -24.37 16.37
C ASP A 202 -9.09 -24.62 15.67
N VAL A 203 -9.09 -25.51 14.68
CA VAL A 203 -10.33 -25.91 14.01
C VAL A 203 -11.28 -26.53 15.03
N GLY A 204 -12.53 -26.04 15.06
CA GLY A 204 -13.58 -26.55 15.96
C GLY A 204 -13.56 -26.00 17.39
N SER A 205 -12.62 -25.12 17.76
CA SER A 205 -12.54 -24.61 19.15
C SER A 205 -13.79 -23.89 19.66
N HIS A 206 -14.62 -23.37 18.75
CA HIS A 206 -15.86 -22.67 19.10
C HIS A 206 -17.13 -23.53 18.87
N ASN A 207 -17.00 -24.83 18.59
CA ASN A 207 -18.17 -25.69 18.31
C ASN A 207 -19.14 -25.73 19.50
N GLN A 208 -18.65 -25.93 20.73
CA GLN A 208 -19.48 -25.95 21.92
C GLN A 208 -20.18 -24.61 22.18
N GLU A 209 -19.44 -23.50 22.04
CA GLU A 209 -19.96 -22.15 22.23
C GLU A 209 -21.07 -21.85 21.22
N ILE A 210 -20.82 -22.12 19.93
CA ILE A 210 -21.76 -21.77 18.87
C ILE A 210 -22.94 -22.74 18.82
N TYR A 211 -22.71 -24.04 18.74
CA TYR A 211 -23.80 -25.01 18.61
C TYR A 211 -24.54 -25.23 19.93
N GLY A 212 -23.82 -25.31 21.05
CA GLY A 212 -24.42 -25.51 22.37
C GLY A 212 -25.01 -24.23 22.93
N GLU A 213 -24.18 -23.22 23.21
CA GLU A 213 -24.64 -22.04 23.96
C GLU A 213 -25.48 -21.07 23.12
N LEU A 214 -25.06 -20.78 21.89
CA LEU A 214 -25.75 -19.80 21.04
C LEU A 214 -26.96 -20.41 20.32
N LEU A 215 -26.85 -21.63 19.80
CA LEU A 215 -27.92 -22.30 19.06
C LEU A 215 -28.78 -23.25 19.91
N GLY A 216 -28.34 -23.61 21.11
CA GLY A 216 -29.13 -24.38 22.08
C GLY A 216 -29.18 -25.89 21.84
N LEU A 217 -28.23 -26.46 21.07
CA LEU A 217 -28.17 -27.91 20.87
C LEU A 217 -27.77 -28.62 22.16
N SER A 218 -28.40 -29.77 22.40
CA SER A 218 -28.07 -30.67 23.50
C SER A 218 -26.76 -31.41 23.27
N GLU A 219 -26.14 -31.91 24.35
CA GLU A 219 -24.92 -32.74 24.26
C GLU A 219 -25.12 -33.99 23.40
N ALA A 220 -26.33 -34.55 23.38
CA ALA A 220 -26.66 -35.69 22.54
C ALA A 220 -26.65 -35.32 21.05
N GLU A 221 -27.20 -34.16 20.68
CA GLU A 221 -27.16 -33.65 19.31
C GLU A 221 -25.74 -33.33 18.86
N LEU A 222 -24.92 -32.73 19.75
CA LEU A 222 -23.51 -32.47 19.46
C LEU A 222 -22.71 -33.75 19.25
N SER A 223 -22.94 -34.77 20.10
CA SER A 223 -22.29 -36.07 19.96
C SER A 223 -22.67 -36.73 18.62
N GLN A 224 -23.94 -36.65 18.23
CA GLN A 224 -24.38 -37.17 16.94
C GLN A 224 -23.72 -36.43 15.77
N LEU A 225 -23.61 -35.10 15.82
CA LEU A 225 -22.93 -34.32 14.77
C LEU A 225 -21.44 -34.70 14.63
N ALA A 226 -20.77 -34.99 15.75
CA ALA A 226 -19.39 -35.45 15.74
C ALA A 226 -19.26 -36.87 15.16
N GLU A 227 -20.16 -37.78 15.52
CA GLU A 227 -20.21 -39.14 14.94
C GLU A 227 -20.48 -39.11 13.43
N ASP A 228 -21.29 -38.16 12.96
CA ASP A 228 -21.62 -37.96 11.56
C ASP A 228 -20.51 -37.24 10.77
N GLY A 229 -19.47 -36.73 11.44
CA GLY A 229 -18.36 -35.98 10.83
C GLY A 229 -18.74 -34.57 10.35
N VAL A 230 -19.79 -33.99 10.92
CA VAL A 230 -20.22 -32.61 10.64
C VAL A 230 -19.38 -31.60 11.41
N ILE A 231 -18.97 -31.95 12.64
CA ILE A 231 -18.12 -31.13 13.53
C ILE A 231 -16.88 -31.87 14.01
#